data_AF-A0A1D1Z5Y6-F1
#
_entry.id   AF-A0A1D1Z5Y6-F1
#
_cell.length_a   1.000
_cell.length_b   1.000
_cell.length_c   1.000
_cell.angle_alpha   90.00
_cell.angle_beta   90.00
_cell.angle_gamma   90.00
#
_symmetry.space_group_name_H-M   'P 1'
#
loop_
_entity.id
_entity.type
_entity.pdbx_description
1 polymer ?
#
loop_
_entity_poly.entity_id
_entity_poly.type
_entity_poly.pdbx_seq_one_letter_code
_entity_poly.pdbx_strand_id
1 'polypeptide(L)'
;GSDGGEELGCGGKDRVEWAGGKHGVDGIYPFSSFSSATQRRIKQQYDQLVKSNQAKALTMAQVGEFANCLIEARNELQHKSEVIQRKFTITKALLFKADRSSFDRLCQQIYKLEAEQKRLEEDAVVYNRLQEQLKLSPAYKTMLEIGARMESKASSDENSGSIDSEFFDISFEELLAQEKKDSFWQKNGKLRSCAT
;
A
#
# COMPACT_ATOMS: atom_id res chain seq x y z
N GLY A 1 54.18 19.61 46.74
CA GLY A 1 54.05 18.94 45.42
C GLY A 1 52.71 18.24 45.45
N SER A 2 51.75 18.65 44.60
CA SER A 2 51.61 18.23 43.18
C SER A 2 51.39 16.72 43.12
N ASP A 3 50.19 16.25 42.81
CA ASP A 3 49.60 16.17 41.47
C ASP A 3 48.07 16.02 41.63
N GLY A 4 47.13 16.61 40.87
CA GLY A 4 47.10 16.88 39.43
C GLY A 4 46.06 15.94 38.79
N GLY A 5 44.88 16.44 38.42
CA GLY A 5 43.82 15.65 37.77
C GLY A 5 42.51 16.41 37.60
N GLU A 6 42.45 17.19 36.51
CA GLU A 6 41.38 18.12 36.14
C GLU A 6 40.13 17.46 35.54
N GLU A 7 39.10 18.29 35.41
CA GLU A 7 37.69 18.08 35.02
C GLU A 7 37.42 17.25 33.75
N LEU A 8 36.15 16.83 33.59
CA LEU A 8 35.35 17.20 32.39
C LEU A 8 33.84 16.97 32.61
N GLY A 9 33.14 18.07 32.91
CA GLY A 9 31.84 18.47 32.36
C GLY A 9 30.69 17.47 32.21
N CYS A 10 29.79 17.42 33.19
CA CYS A 10 28.40 17.00 32.99
C CYS A 10 27.60 18.17 32.35
N GLY A 11 27.66 18.29 31.03
CA GLY A 11 26.84 19.22 30.24
C GLY A 11 25.89 18.45 29.32
N GLY A 12 24.60 18.44 29.64
CA GLY A 12 23.57 17.78 28.83
C GLY A 12 22.16 17.95 29.39
N LYS A 13 21.77 19.20 29.66
CA LYS A 13 20.36 19.58 29.76
C LYS A 13 19.80 19.60 28.35
N ASP A 14 18.85 18.71 28.07
CA ASP A 14 17.75 18.95 27.11
C ASP A 14 16.58 18.03 27.48
N ARG A 15 16.00 18.31 28.65
CA ARG A 15 14.67 17.82 28.99
C ARG A 15 13.68 18.79 28.36
N VAL A 16 13.23 18.50 27.14
CA VAL A 16 12.13 19.24 26.52
C VAL A 16 10.87 18.89 27.30
N GLU A 17 10.48 19.84 28.15
CA GLU A 17 9.26 19.86 28.92
C GLU A 17 8.11 20.14 27.95
N TRP A 18 7.32 19.12 27.62
CA TRP A 18 6.15 19.32 26.75
C TRP A 18 5.01 19.90 27.59
N ALA A 19 4.88 21.23 27.51
CA ALA A 19 3.78 21.95 28.10
C ALA A 19 2.44 21.41 27.56
N GLY A 20 1.56 21.02 28.49
CA GLY A 20 0.21 20.58 28.19
C GLY A 20 -0.60 21.69 27.52
N GLY A 21 -0.95 21.48 26.25
CA GLY A 21 -1.94 22.23 25.51
C GLY A 21 -3.04 21.28 25.05
N LYS A 22 -4.29 21.56 25.42
CA LYS A 22 -5.48 20.91 24.86
C LYS A 22 -5.55 21.17 23.36
N HIS A 23 -5.26 20.17 22.52
CA HIS A 23 -5.63 20.17 21.11
C HIS A 23 -6.14 18.79 20.69
N GLY A 24 -7.31 18.79 20.04
CA GLY A 24 -8.03 17.58 19.62
C GLY A 24 -7.32 16.89 18.47
N VAL A 25 -7.14 15.57 18.58
CA VAL A 25 -6.74 14.65 17.51
C VAL A 25 -5.66 15.21 16.57
N ASP A 26 -4.64 15.87 17.14
CA ASP A 26 -3.45 16.23 16.39
C ASP A 26 -2.75 14.94 15.96
N GLY A 27 -2.43 14.86 14.67
CA GLY A 27 -1.83 13.70 14.01
C GLY A 27 -0.51 13.30 14.66
N ILE A 28 -0.60 12.40 15.63
CA ILE A 28 0.56 11.83 16.29
C ILE A 28 1.41 11.12 15.24
N TYR A 29 2.67 11.55 15.13
CA TYR A 29 3.67 10.95 14.28
C TYR A 29 3.73 9.43 14.52
N PRO A 30 3.53 8.59 13.48
CA PRO A 30 3.27 7.17 13.70
C PRO A 30 4.55 6.36 13.98
N PHE A 31 5.74 6.96 13.92
CA PHE A 31 7.02 6.27 14.10
C PHE A 31 7.73 6.66 15.41
N SER A 32 8.36 5.68 16.06
CA SER A 32 9.20 5.87 17.25
C SER A 32 10.70 5.86 16.89
N SER A 33 11.56 6.28 17.82
CA SER A 33 13.02 6.37 17.61
C SER A 33 13.71 5.01 17.40
N PHE A 34 13.11 3.91 17.84
CA PHE A 34 13.61 2.55 17.63
C PHE A 34 12.82 1.87 16.51
N SER A 35 13.25 2.07 15.27
CA SER A 35 12.51 1.59 14.10
C SER A 35 13.16 0.37 13.43
N SER A 36 12.33 -0.64 13.15
CA SER A 36 12.72 -1.79 12.33
C SER A 36 13.13 -1.36 10.92
N ALA A 37 13.70 -2.28 10.13
CA ALA A 37 14.00 -1.98 8.72
C ALA A 37 12.74 -1.59 7.92
N THR A 38 11.61 -2.26 8.19
CA THR A 38 10.32 -1.98 7.57
C THR A 38 9.82 -0.59 7.99
N GLN A 39 9.80 -0.29 9.28
CA GLN A 39 9.40 1.04 9.77
C GLN A 39 10.30 2.15 9.24
N ARG A 40 11.63 1.96 9.17
CA ARG A 40 12.55 2.95 8.58
C ARG A 40 12.23 3.23 7.12
N ARG A 41 11.93 2.19 6.33
CA ARG A 41 11.55 2.32 4.92
C ARG A 41 10.26 3.13 4.77
N ILE A 42 9.21 2.77 5.51
CA ILE A 42 7.93 3.48 5.47
C ILE A 42 8.13 4.93 5.94
N LYS A 43 8.87 5.15 7.04
CA LYS A 43 9.17 6.47 7.60
C LYS A 43 9.86 7.37 6.58
N GLN A 44 10.88 6.87 5.88
CA GLN A 44 11.60 7.63 4.86
C GLN A 44 10.66 8.12 3.75
N GLN A 45 9.83 7.21 3.22
CA GLN A 45 8.88 7.56 2.16
C GLN A 45 7.79 8.52 2.67
N TYR A 46 7.29 8.30 3.88
CA TYR A 46 6.31 9.19 4.53
C TYR A 46 6.86 10.60 4.74
N ASP A 47 8.07 10.73 5.32
CA ASP A 47 8.70 12.02 5.58
C ASP A 47 8.95 12.79 4.27
N GLN A 48 9.37 12.09 3.20
CA GLN A 48 9.52 12.67 1.87
C GLN A 48 8.19 13.15 1.27
N LEU A 49 7.13 12.38 1.45
CA LEU A 49 5.77 12.72 1.01
C LEU A 49 5.27 13.99 1.70
N VAL A 50 5.41 14.05 3.03
CA VAL A 50 5.02 15.21 3.84
C VAL A 50 5.82 16.45 3.44
N LYS A 51 7.14 16.33 3.27
CA LYS A 51 8.00 17.43 2.83
C LYS A 51 7.60 17.95 1.45
N SER A 52 7.32 17.06 0.50
CA SER A 52 6.91 17.44 -0.87
C SER A 52 5.55 18.11 -0.88
N ASN A 53 4.62 17.64 -0.03
CA ASN A 53 3.30 18.25 0.15
C ASN A 53 3.39 19.67 0.75
N GLN A 54 4.23 19.85 1.79
CA GLN A 54 4.49 21.17 2.38
C GLN A 54 5.09 22.14 1.36
N ALA A 55 5.95 21.65 0.46
CA ALA A 55 6.52 22.43 -0.63
C ALA A 55 5.57 22.64 -1.83
N LYS A 56 4.34 22.11 -1.79
CA LYS A 56 3.37 22.08 -2.92
C LYS A 56 3.94 21.46 -4.20
N ALA A 57 4.91 20.56 -4.06
CA ALA A 57 5.62 19.88 -5.14
C ALA A 57 5.32 18.37 -5.15
N LEU A 58 4.22 17.95 -4.51
CA LEU A 58 3.82 16.56 -4.44
C LEU A 58 3.37 16.06 -5.82
N THR A 59 3.96 14.96 -6.27
CA THR A 59 3.65 14.34 -7.56
C THR A 59 2.92 13.02 -7.40
N MET A 60 2.18 12.60 -8.43
CA MET A 60 1.53 11.29 -8.46
C MET A 60 2.52 10.13 -8.38
N ALA A 61 3.73 10.28 -8.95
CA ALA A 61 4.78 9.28 -8.86
C ALA A 61 5.18 9.01 -7.40
N GLN A 62 5.42 10.07 -6.61
CA GLN A 62 5.75 9.96 -5.19
C GLN A 62 4.62 9.32 -4.36
N VAL A 63 3.36 9.65 -4.68
CA VAL A 63 2.20 9.00 -4.04
C VAL A 63 2.15 7.52 -4.39
N GLY A 64 2.42 7.15 -5.65
CA GLY A 64 2.50 5.76 -6.10
C GLY A 64 3.65 4.98 -5.44
N GLU A 65 4.82 5.58 -5.31
CA GLU A 65 5.97 5.02 -4.59
C GLU A 65 5.64 4.74 -3.12
N PHE A 66 5.00 5.70 -2.45
CA PHE A 66 4.54 5.51 -1.07
C PHE A 66 3.50 4.39 -0.96
N ALA A 67 2.53 4.33 -1.88
CA ALA A 67 1.53 3.26 -1.90
C ALA A 67 2.17 1.87 -2.11
N ASN A 68 3.13 1.76 -3.04
CA ASN A 68 3.90 0.53 -3.25
C ASN A 68 4.69 0.14 -2.00
N CYS A 69 5.32 1.11 -1.33
CA CYS A 69 6.03 0.88 -0.07
C CYS A 69 5.12 0.28 1.01
N LEU A 70 3.85 0.74 1.11
CA LEU A 70 2.87 0.17 2.04
C LEU A 70 2.44 -1.24 1.64
N ILE A 71 2.25 -1.52 0.35
CA ILE A 71 1.92 -2.86 -0.15
C ILE A 71 3.04 -3.85 0.16
N GLU A 72 4.29 -3.46 -0.11
CA GLU A 72 5.47 -4.25 0.22
C GLU A 72 5.57 -4.51 1.72
N ALA A 73 5.37 -3.48 2.55
CA ALA A 73 5.38 -3.62 3.99
C ALA A 73 4.31 -4.62 4.47
N ARG A 74 3.08 -4.52 3.97
CA ARG A 74 2.01 -5.48 4.28
C ARG A 74 2.43 -6.91 3.93
N ASN A 75 2.94 -7.11 2.73
CA ASN A 75 3.35 -8.44 2.25
C ASN A 75 4.52 -8.98 3.10
N GLU A 76 5.48 -8.13 3.47
CA GLU A 76 6.60 -8.49 4.33
C GLU A 76 6.13 -8.90 5.73
N LEU A 77 5.24 -8.13 6.34
CA LEU A 77 4.68 -8.41 7.66
C LEU A 77 3.84 -9.69 7.67
N GLN A 78 3.01 -9.89 6.65
CA GLN A 78 2.23 -11.11 6.48
C GLN A 78 3.13 -12.33 6.28
N HIS A 79 4.15 -12.23 5.42
CA HIS A 79 5.07 -13.34 5.22
C HIS A 79 5.80 -13.71 6.51
N LYS A 80 6.28 -12.71 7.28
CA LYS A 80 6.91 -12.92 8.58
C LYS A 80 5.97 -13.58 9.58
N SER A 81 4.69 -13.16 9.65
CA SER A 81 3.73 -13.75 10.58
C SER A 81 3.49 -15.23 10.27
N GLU A 82 3.32 -15.58 9.00
CA GLU A 82 3.14 -16.96 8.56
C GLU A 82 4.38 -17.82 8.87
N VAL A 83 5.59 -17.30 8.63
CA VAL A 83 6.84 -18.02 8.92
C VAL A 83 6.97 -18.27 10.43
N ILE A 84 6.73 -17.25 11.27
CA ILE A 84 6.78 -17.38 12.73
C ILE A 84 5.73 -18.38 13.21
N GLN A 85 4.49 -18.27 12.72
CA GLN A 85 3.40 -19.17 13.10
C GLN A 85 3.71 -20.63 12.74
N ARG A 86 4.19 -20.89 11.51
CA ARG A 86 4.61 -22.24 11.08
C ARG A 86 5.71 -22.78 12.00
N LYS A 87 6.74 -21.97 12.32
CA LYS A 87 7.81 -22.37 13.24
C LYS A 87 7.29 -22.67 14.64
N PHE A 88 6.38 -21.86 15.17
CA PHE A 88 5.72 -22.12 16.46
C PHE A 88 5.00 -23.45 16.47
N THR A 89 4.15 -23.70 15.48
CA THR A 89 3.37 -24.95 15.38
C THR A 89 4.28 -26.17 15.35
N ILE A 90 5.32 -26.13 14.51
CA ILE A 90 6.30 -27.24 14.41
C ILE A 90 7.05 -27.41 15.73
N THR A 91 7.60 -26.34 16.29
CA THR A 91 8.42 -26.41 17.51
C THR A 91 7.60 -26.88 18.71
N LYS A 92 6.35 -26.43 18.82
CA LYS A 92 5.42 -26.86 19.88
C LYS A 92 5.05 -28.33 19.73
N ALA A 93 4.81 -28.80 18.49
CA ALA A 93 4.56 -30.22 18.23
C ALA A 93 5.79 -31.09 18.57
N LEU A 94 7.00 -30.61 18.29
CA LEU A 94 8.24 -31.28 18.69
C LEU A 94 8.42 -31.30 20.22
N LEU A 95 8.08 -30.19 20.89
CA LEU A 95 8.18 -30.08 22.35
C LEU A 95 7.30 -31.12 23.06
N PHE A 96 6.09 -31.36 22.57
CA PHE A 96 5.20 -32.38 23.14
C PHE A 96 5.76 -33.81 23.08
N LYS A 97 6.73 -34.07 22.20
CA LYS A 97 7.38 -35.38 22.04
C LYS A 97 8.85 -35.37 22.49
N ALA A 98 9.30 -34.28 23.10
CA ALA A 98 10.69 -34.08 23.45
C ALA A 98 11.09 -34.95 24.65
N ASP A 99 12.29 -35.51 24.58
CA ASP A 99 12.99 -36.10 25.72
C ASP A 99 13.65 -35.00 26.57
N ARG A 100 14.17 -35.35 27.76
CA ARG A 100 14.82 -34.38 28.66
C ARG A 100 15.97 -33.63 28.00
N SER A 101 16.70 -34.22 27.07
CA SER A 101 17.88 -33.58 26.47
C SER A 101 17.53 -32.53 25.41
N SER A 102 16.39 -32.67 24.70
CA SER A 102 15.96 -31.73 23.67
C SER A 102 14.95 -30.68 24.16
N PHE A 103 14.32 -30.91 25.31
CA PHE A 103 13.30 -30.04 25.90
C PHE A 103 13.79 -28.59 26.06
N ASP A 104 14.89 -28.37 26.77
CA ASP A 104 15.41 -27.03 27.05
C ASP A 104 15.72 -26.26 25.77
N ARG A 105 16.30 -26.94 24.78
CA ARG A 105 16.62 -26.36 23.47
C ARG A 105 15.35 -25.95 22.71
N LEU A 106 14.27 -26.72 22.80
CA LEU A 106 12.99 -26.40 22.15
C LEU A 106 12.29 -25.25 22.86
N CYS A 107 12.31 -25.21 24.20
CA CYS A 107 11.82 -24.06 24.98
C CYS A 107 12.55 -22.77 24.60
N GLN A 108 13.87 -22.80 24.49
CA GLN A 108 14.65 -21.62 24.04
C GLN A 108 14.27 -21.17 22.62
N GLN A 109 13.96 -22.09 21.71
CA GLN A 109 13.49 -21.74 20.37
C GLN A 109 12.12 -21.05 20.42
N ILE A 110 11.20 -21.53 21.26
CA ILE A 110 9.90 -20.91 21.48
C ILE A 110 10.06 -19.48 22.01
N TYR A 111 10.88 -19.26 23.04
CA TYR A 111 11.12 -17.90 23.57
C TYR A 111 11.69 -16.94 22.52
N LYS A 112 12.58 -17.41 21.63
CA LYS A 112 13.10 -16.59 20.53
C LYS A 112 12.00 -16.23 19.53
N LEU A 113 11.12 -17.18 19.21
CA LEU A 113 9.98 -16.95 18.32
C LEU A 113 8.95 -15.98 18.94
N GLU A 114 8.72 -16.05 20.26
CA GLU A 114 7.86 -15.09 20.98
C GLU A 114 8.44 -13.67 20.89
N ALA A 115 9.75 -13.51 21.06
CA ALA A 115 10.42 -12.22 20.90
C ALA A 115 10.38 -11.71 19.44
N GLU A 116 10.48 -12.60 18.45
CA GLU A 116 10.27 -12.26 17.04
C GLU A 116 8.83 -11.83 16.76
N GLN A 117 7.84 -12.54 17.32
CA GLN A 117 6.42 -12.21 17.18
C GLN A 117 6.10 -10.84 17.77
N LYS A 118 6.61 -10.54 18.96
CA LYS A 118 6.40 -9.24 19.62
C LYS A 118 6.94 -8.08 18.77
N ARG A 119 8.14 -8.22 18.21
CA ARG A 119 8.71 -7.19 17.31
C ARG A 119 7.89 -7.04 16.02
N LEU A 120 7.38 -8.14 15.48
CA LEU A 120 6.49 -8.09 14.32
C LEU A 120 5.18 -7.37 14.63
N GLU A 121 4.61 -7.59 15.81
CA GLU A 121 3.40 -6.93 16.27
C GLU A 121 3.59 -5.42 16.41
N GLU A 122 4.74 -4.97 16.92
CA GLU A 122 5.11 -3.55 16.97
C GLU A 122 5.13 -2.91 15.56
N ASP A 123 5.69 -3.61 14.57
CA ASP A 123 5.67 -3.16 13.17
C ASP A 123 4.25 -3.11 12.60
N ALA A 124 3.43 -4.13 12.89
CA ALA A 124 2.04 -4.21 12.45
C ALA A 124 1.17 -3.10 13.05
N VAL A 125 1.38 -2.75 14.31
CA VAL A 125 0.67 -1.65 14.98
C VAL A 125 0.95 -0.32 14.26
N VAL A 126 2.21 -0.04 13.92
CA VAL A 126 2.58 1.18 13.18
C VAL A 126 1.95 1.19 11.79
N TYR A 127 2.00 0.07 11.07
CA TYR A 127 1.37 -0.05 9.76
C TYR A 127 -0.15 0.17 9.82
N ASN A 128 -0.84 -0.48 10.76
CA ASN A 128 -2.29 -0.37 10.92
C ASN A 128 -2.70 1.06 11.28
N ARG A 129 -1.97 1.71 12.18
CA ARG A 129 -2.21 3.11 12.54
C ARG A 129 -2.06 4.03 11.33
N LEU A 130 -1.04 3.81 10.51
CA LEU A 130 -0.83 4.59 9.29
C LEU A 130 -1.98 4.36 8.29
N GLN A 131 -2.46 3.13 8.15
CA GLN A 131 -3.65 2.85 7.33
C GLN A 131 -4.91 3.55 7.85
N GLU A 132 -5.14 3.56 9.16
CA GLU A 132 -6.27 4.26 9.78
C GLU A 132 -6.20 5.76 9.52
N GLN A 133 -5.02 6.37 9.70
CA GLN A 133 -4.82 7.79 9.41
C GLN A 133 -5.11 8.12 7.94
N LEU A 134 -4.64 7.28 7.01
CA LEU A 134 -4.92 7.45 5.58
C LEU A 134 -6.41 7.39 5.27
N LYS A 135 -7.15 6.44 5.86
CA LYS A 135 -8.60 6.29 5.68
C LYS A 135 -9.40 7.50 6.20
N LEU A 136 -8.89 8.18 7.23
CA LEU A 136 -9.51 9.38 7.79
C LEU A 136 -9.20 10.65 6.97
N SER A 137 -8.19 10.61 6.11
CA SER A 137 -7.72 11.79 5.38
C SER A 137 -8.78 12.33 4.40
N PRO A 138 -8.86 13.67 4.21
CA PRO A 138 -9.76 14.28 3.23
C PRO A 138 -9.52 13.74 1.81
N ALA A 139 -8.25 13.56 1.41
CA ALA A 139 -7.88 13.06 0.10
C ALA A 139 -8.46 11.66 -0.18
N TYR A 140 -8.39 10.76 0.81
CA TYR A 140 -8.98 9.42 0.69
C TYR A 140 -10.50 9.47 0.56
N LYS A 141 -11.18 10.32 1.34
CA LYS A 141 -12.63 10.51 1.24
C LYS A 141 -13.04 11.07 -0.13
N THR A 142 -12.35 12.10 -0.61
CA THR A 142 -12.59 12.67 -1.95
C THR A 142 -12.35 11.64 -3.05
N MET A 143 -11.32 10.81 -2.94
CA MET A 143 -11.07 9.71 -3.88
C MET A 143 -12.26 8.73 -3.93
N LEU A 144 -12.79 8.34 -2.78
CA LEU A 144 -13.97 7.46 -2.72
C LEU A 144 -15.22 8.11 -3.32
N GLU A 145 -15.46 9.39 -3.02
CA GLU A 145 -16.59 10.15 -3.60
C GLU A 145 -16.49 10.26 -5.12
N ILE A 146 -15.29 10.54 -5.64
CA ILE A 146 -15.05 10.60 -7.08
C ILE A 146 -15.28 9.21 -7.72
N GLY A 147 -14.80 8.14 -7.09
CA GLY A 147 -15.03 6.76 -7.55
C GLY A 147 -16.52 6.42 -7.64
N ALA A 148 -17.29 6.70 -6.60
CA ALA A 148 -18.74 6.47 -6.57
C ALA A 148 -19.51 7.30 -7.63
N ARG A 149 -19.05 8.53 -7.90
CA ARG A 149 -19.62 9.37 -8.97
C ARG A 149 -19.29 8.83 -10.36
N MET A 150 -18.11 8.24 -10.55
CA MET A 150 -17.75 7.62 -11.83
C MET A 150 -18.54 6.33 -12.07
N GLU A 151 -18.72 5.51 -11.05
CA GLU A 151 -19.49 4.27 -11.14
C GLU A 151 -20.98 4.54 -11.45
N SER A 152 -21.59 5.50 -10.75
CA SER A 152 -22.99 5.89 -11.02
C SER A 152 -23.19 6.58 -12.38
N LYS A 153 -22.18 7.29 -12.89
CA LYS A 153 -22.20 7.80 -14.27
C LYS A 153 -22.06 6.69 -15.30
N ALA A 154 -21.19 5.70 -15.09
CA ALA A 154 -21.08 4.55 -15.97
C ALA A 154 -22.39 3.75 -16.05
N SER A 155 -23.14 3.65 -14.95
CA SER A 155 -24.48 3.03 -14.92
C SER A 155 -25.61 3.89 -15.50
N SER A 156 -25.40 5.20 -15.66
CA SER A 156 -26.39 6.15 -16.20
C SER A 156 -26.17 6.44 -17.68
N ASP A 157 -24.92 6.34 -18.15
CA ASP A 157 -24.55 6.56 -19.55
C ASP A 157 -24.98 5.41 -20.48
N GLU A 158 -25.36 4.25 -19.93
CA GLU A 158 -26.10 3.21 -20.66
C GLU A 158 -27.59 3.57 -20.90
N ASN A 159 -28.11 4.64 -20.28
CA ASN A 159 -29.53 5.02 -20.35
C ASN A 159 -29.75 6.50 -20.75
N SER A 160 -28.80 7.14 -21.43
CA SER A 160 -28.96 8.50 -21.96
C SER A 160 -28.89 8.61 -23.49
N GLY A 161 -29.48 7.63 -24.18
CA GLY A 161 -29.84 7.73 -25.60
C GLY A 161 -31.26 8.27 -25.81
N SER A 162 -31.55 9.48 -25.34
CA SER A 162 -32.76 10.23 -25.72
C SER A 162 -32.41 11.26 -26.79
N ILE A 163 -31.91 10.78 -27.93
CA ILE A 163 -32.00 11.47 -29.23
C ILE A 163 -32.40 10.39 -30.25
N ASP A 164 -33.59 10.58 -30.79
CA ASP A 164 -34.23 9.88 -31.91
C ASP A 164 -34.65 8.40 -31.79
N SER A 165 -35.97 8.28 -31.77
CA SER A 165 -36.82 7.10 -31.72
C SER A 165 -36.89 6.35 -33.07
N GLU A 166 -35.76 6.08 -33.74
CA GLU A 166 -35.74 5.26 -34.98
C GLU A 166 -34.57 4.25 -35.09
N PHE A 167 -33.76 4.07 -34.03
CA PHE A 167 -32.58 3.18 -34.06
C PHE A 167 -32.79 1.81 -33.42
N PHE A 168 -34.00 1.25 -33.46
CA PHE A 168 -34.26 -0.11 -32.96
C PHE A 168 -34.20 -1.15 -34.08
N ASP A 169 -33.26 -2.10 -33.89
CA ASP A 169 -33.13 -3.45 -34.44
C ASP A 169 -32.88 -3.65 -35.93
N ILE A 170 -31.67 -3.31 -36.38
CA ILE A 170 -31.11 -4.01 -37.53
C ILE A 170 -30.81 -5.45 -37.12
N SER A 171 -31.38 -6.43 -37.81
CA SER A 171 -31.03 -7.83 -37.56
C SER A 171 -29.63 -8.15 -38.09
N PHE A 172 -28.97 -9.18 -37.56
CA PHE A 172 -27.68 -9.66 -38.07
C PHE A 172 -27.70 -9.94 -39.59
N GLU A 173 -28.84 -10.42 -40.10
CA GLU A 173 -29.04 -10.69 -41.53
C GLU A 173 -29.06 -9.39 -42.38
N GLU A 174 -29.60 -8.32 -41.82
CA GLU A 174 -29.70 -7.01 -42.47
C GLU A 174 -28.34 -6.30 -42.54
N LEU A 175 -27.52 -6.49 -41.50
CA LEU A 175 -26.13 -6.03 -41.45
C LEU A 175 -25.27 -6.69 -42.55
N LEU A 176 -25.41 -8.00 -42.74
CA LEU A 176 -24.74 -8.75 -43.81
C LEU A 176 -25.23 -8.34 -45.20
N ALA A 177 -26.52 -8.05 -45.35
CA ALA A 177 -27.09 -7.58 -46.61
C ALA A 177 -26.55 -6.20 -47.01
N GLN A 178 -26.27 -5.34 -46.02
CA GLN A 178 -25.68 -4.02 -46.24
C GLN A 178 -24.20 -4.12 -46.63
N GLU A 179 -23.42 -4.98 -45.97
CA GLU A 179 -22.00 -5.18 -46.31
C GLU A 179 -21.82 -5.76 -47.73
N LYS A 180 -22.69 -6.66 -48.18
CA LYS A 180 -22.66 -7.20 -49.56
C LYS A 180 -22.90 -6.14 -50.64
N LYS A 181 -23.56 -5.03 -50.30
CA LYS A 181 -23.78 -3.89 -51.20
C LYS A 181 -22.64 -2.87 -51.14
N ASP A 182 -21.69 -3.03 -50.23
CA ASP A 182 -20.53 -2.17 -50.15
C ASP A 182 -19.63 -2.38 -51.39
N SER A 183 -19.55 -1.33 -52.19
CA SER A 183 -18.73 -1.30 -53.40
C SER A 183 -17.24 -1.35 -53.08
N PHE A 184 -16.85 -1.12 -51.82
CA PHE A 184 -15.49 -1.31 -51.33
C PHE A 184 -14.99 -2.75 -51.52
N TRP A 185 -15.87 -3.74 -51.37
CA TRP A 185 -15.57 -5.16 -51.57
C TRP A 185 -15.81 -5.64 -53.01
N GLN A 186 -16.50 -4.83 -53.83
CA GLN A 186 -16.58 -5.10 -55.25
C GLN A 186 -15.21 -4.82 -55.86
N LYS A 187 -14.38 -5.88 -55.92
CA LYS A 187 -13.18 -5.92 -56.75
C LYS A 187 -13.60 -5.59 -58.18
N ASN A 188 -13.56 -4.30 -58.53
CA ASN A 188 -13.50 -3.84 -59.91
C ASN A 188 -12.17 -4.33 -60.48
N GLY A 189 -12.15 -5.62 -60.84
CA GLY A 189 -11.11 -6.26 -61.62
C GLY A 189 -11.17 -5.72 -63.03
N LYS A 190 -10.77 -4.46 -63.21
CA LYS A 190 -10.40 -3.94 -64.51
C LYS A 190 -9.04 -4.56 -64.84
N LEU A 191 -9.10 -5.77 -65.42
CA LEU A 191 -7.98 -6.41 -66.08
C LEU A 191 -7.34 -5.38 -67.01
N ARG A 192 -6.13 -4.92 -66.66
CA ARG A 192 -5.29 -4.14 -67.58
C ARG A 192 -4.96 -5.07 -68.74
N SER A 193 -5.53 -4.79 -69.91
CA SER A 193 -5.07 -5.35 -71.17
C SER A 193 -3.64 -4.86 -71.43
N CYS A 194 -2.67 -5.78 -71.46
CA CYS A 194 -1.34 -5.52 -72.01
C CYS A 194 -1.40 -5.56 -73.54
N ALA A 195 -1.03 -4.44 -74.16
CA ALA A 195 -0.49 -4.33 -75.52
C ALA A 195 0.38 -3.05 -75.46
N THR A 196 1.64 -3.00 -75.89
CA THR A 196 2.54 -3.85 -76.68
C THR A 196 3.95 -3.68 -76.13
#